data_AF-A0A2M8J183-F1
#
_entry.id   AF-A0A2M8J183-F1
#
_cell.length_a   1.000
_cell.length_b   1.000
_cell.length_c   1.000
_cell.angle_alpha   90.00
_cell.angle_beta   90.00
_cell.angle_gamma   90.00
#
_symmetry.space_group_name_H-M   'P 1'
#
loop_
_entity.id
_entity.type
_entity.pdbx_description
1 polymer ?
#
loop_
_entity_poly.entity_id
_entity_poly.type
_entity_poly.pdbx_seq_one_letter_code
_entity_poly.pdbx_strand_id
1 'polypeptide(L)'
;MTGQSRRIDEILQDRMQTIQAIAAANTTQLRLTQKASGLMVLDMKDDRNGVEHGNHDTAQARNQAALETNMARIDRLQQALARLDDELEAAVKEEGA
;
A
#
# COMPACT_ATOMS: atom_id res chain seq x y z
N MET A 1 -3.38 13.66 28.37
CA MET A 1 -4.46 12.66 28.39
C MET A 1 -3.94 11.47 29.17
N THR A 2 -4.62 11.13 30.26
CA THR A 2 -4.40 9.92 31.08
C THR A 2 -4.40 8.70 30.15
N GLY A 3 -3.30 7.96 29.99
CA GLY A 3 -2.67 7.15 31.03
C GLY A 3 -3.34 5.77 31.19
N GLN A 4 -4.36 5.45 30.39
CA GLN A 4 -4.90 4.09 30.29
C GLN A 4 -4.24 3.39 29.10
N SER A 5 -3.42 2.37 29.36
CA SER A 5 -2.98 1.42 28.34
C SER A 5 -4.21 0.88 27.61
N ARG A 6 -4.19 0.90 26.27
CA ARG A 6 -5.25 0.31 25.46
C ARG A 6 -5.36 -1.17 25.79
N ARG A 7 -6.58 -1.72 25.69
CA ARG A 7 -6.78 -3.15 25.91
C ARG A 7 -6.11 -3.93 24.78
N ILE A 8 -5.52 -5.08 25.10
CA ILE A 8 -4.89 -5.98 24.13
C ILE A 8 -5.84 -6.30 22.96
N ASP A 9 -7.12 -6.56 23.24
CA ASP A 9 -8.14 -6.84 22.22
C ASP A 9 -8.29 -5.69 21.20
N GLU A 10 -8.21 -4.43 21.66
CA GLU A 10 -8.31 -3.25 20.78
C GLU A 10 -7.07 -3.14 19.89
N ILE A 11 -5.88 -3.40 20.44
CA ILE A 11 -4.62 -3.40 19.68
C ILE A 11 -4.66 -4.50 18.61
N LEU A 12 -5.12 -5.71 18.98
CA LEU A 12 -5.27 -6.83 18.04
C LEU A 12 -6.28 -6.54 16.93
N GLN A 13 -7.39 -5.87 17.25
CA GLN A 13 -8.38 -5.46 16.25
C GLN A 13 -7.79 -4.47 15.25
N ASP A 14 -7.10 -3.43 15.72
CA ASP A 14 -6.44 -2.44 14.85
C ASP A 14 -5.34 -3.07 14.00
N ARG A 15 -4.59 -4.01 14.57
CA ARG A 15 -3.55 -4.77 13.87
C ARG A 15 -4.15 -5.57 12.72
N MET A 16 -5.27 -6.26 12.96
CA MET A 16 -5.98 -7.02 11.94
C MET A 16 -6.48 -6.11 10.81
N GLN A 17 -7.07 -4.96 11.16
CA GLN A 17 -7.52 -3.98 10.17
C GLN A 17 -6.35 -3.42 9.34
N THR A 18 -5.22 -3.15 9.98
CA THR A 18 -4.00 -2.67 9.30
C THR A 18 -3.46 -3.70 8.33
N ILE A 19 -3.42 -4.98 8.72
CA ILE A 19 -3.02 -6.10 7.83
C ILE A 19 -3.95 -6.21 6.62
N GLN A 20 -5.27 -6.14 6.84
CA GLN A 20 -6.25 -6.17 5.75
C GLN A 20 -6.09 -4.97 4.81
N ALA A 21 -5.81 -3.79 5.35
CA ALA A 21 -5.54 -2.59 4.55
C ALA A 21 -4.24 -2.72 3.73
N ILE A 22 -3.19 -3.33 4.28
CA ILE A 22 -1.95 -3.64 3.54
C ILE A 22 -2.26 -4.62 2.40
N ALA A 23 -3.01 -5.69 2.65
CA ALA A 23 -3.38 -6.65 1.62
C ALA A 23 -4.16 -6.00 0.46
N ALA A 24 -5.11 -5.11 0.78
CA ALA A 24 -5.85 -4.34 -0.21
C ALA A 24 -4.95 -3.37 -1.01
N ALA A 25 -4.00 -2.71 -0.33
CA ALA A 25 -3.03 -1.82 -0.98
C ALA A 25 -2.07 -2.61 -1.89
N ASN A 26 -1.60 -3.79 -1.48
CA ASN A 26 -0.76 -4.67 -2.30
C ASN A 26 -1.50 -5.17 -3.55
N THR A 27 -2.78 -5.53 -3.40
CA THR A 27 -3.63 -5.92 -4.54
C THR A 27 -3.78 -4.76 -5.53
N THR A 28 -3.96 -3.54 -5.00
CA THR A 28 -4.00 -2.32 -5.82
C THR A 28 -2.67 -2.09 -6.53
N GLN A 29 -1.55 -2.30 -5.85
CA GLN A 29 -0.21 -2.17 -6.42
C GLN A 29 -0.01 -3.13 -7.58
N LEU A 30 -0.35 -4.41 -7.40
CA LEU A 30 -0.24 -5.42 -8.44
C LEU A 30 -1.04 -5.04 -9.69
N ARG A 31 -2.29 -4.59 -9.50
CA ARG A 31 -3.15 -4.14 -10.61
C ARG A 31 -2.57 -2.94 -11.36
N LEU A 32 -2.00 -1.97 -10.64
CA LEU A 32 -1.37 -0.79 -11.24
C LEU A 32 -0.09 -1.16 -12.00
N THR A 33 0.70 -2.11 -11.50
CA THR A 33 1.88 -2.63 -12.20
C THR A 33 1.48 -3.35 -13.49
N GLN A 34 0.44 -4.20 -13.44
CA GLN A 34 -0.09 -4.86 -14.64
C GLN A 34 -0.56 -3.84 -15.68
N LYS A 35 -1.22 -2.76 -15.24
CA LYS A 35 -1.62 -1.67 -16.14
C LYS A 35 -0.41 -0.94 -16.75
N ALA A 36 0.65 -0.70 -15.99
CA ALA A 36 1.89 -0.13 -16.51
C ALA A 36 2.50 -1.01 -17.60
N SER A 37 2.61 -2.33 -17.35
CA SER A 37 3.10 -3.28 -18.34
C SER A 37 2.22 -3.33 -19.59
N GLY A 38 0.90 -3.26 -19.44
CA GLY A 38 -0.03 -3.19 -20.57
C GLY A 38 0.17 -1.94 -21.43
N LEU A 39 0.37 -0.78 -20.81
CA LEU A 39 0.65 0.48 -21.54
C LEU A 39 1.97 0.38 -22.30
N MET A 40 3.05 -0.12 -21.67
CA MET A 40 4.34 -0.33 -22.33
C MET A 40 4.23 -1.22 -23.58
N VAL A 41 3.41 -2.28 -23.52
CA VAL A 41 3.18 -3.16 -24.68
C VAL A 41 2.45 -2.43 -25.82
N LEU A 42 1.52 -1.52 -25.49
CA LEU A 42 0.83 -0.71 -26.49
C LEU A 42 1.80 0.29 -27.14
N ASP A 43 2.65 0.95 -26.37
CA ASP A 43 3.66 1.87 -26.91
C ASP A 43 4.62 1.13 -27.86
N MET A 44 5.11 -0.05 -27.46
CA MET A 44 5.93 -0.90 -28.33
C MET A 44 5.19 -1.38 -29.59
N LYS A 45 3.86 -1.45 -29.58
CA LYS A 45 3.06 -1.77 -30.75
C LYS A 45 2.93 -0.56 -31.67
N ASP A 46 2.71 0.62 -31.12
CA ASP A 46 2.61 1.87 -31.86
C ASP A 46 3.94 2.19 -32.56
N ASP A 47 5.06 2.03 -31.85
CA ASP A 47 6.41 2.16 -32.41
C ASP A 47 6.62 1.24 -33.62
N ARG A 48 6.24 -0.04 -33.49
CA ARG A 48 6.34 -1.02 -34.58
C ARG A 48 5.45 -0.70 -35.78
N ASN A 49 4.33 -0.03 -35.55
CA ASN A 49 3.40 0.37 -36.59
C ASN A 49 3.75 1.74 -37.21
N GLY A 50 4.83 2.38 -36.78
CA GLY A 50 5.21 3.72 -37.23
C GLY A 50 4.24 4.82 -36.77
N VAL A 51 3.53 4.59 -35.66
CA VAL A 51 2.64 5.58 -35.06
C VAL A 51 3.51 6.49 -34.18
N GLU A 52 3.86 7.67 -34.69
CA GLU A 52 4.79 8.60 -34.01
C GLU A 52 4.25 9.21 -32.70
N HIS A 53 2.94 9.09 -32.43
CA HIS A 53 2.28 9.68 -31.27
C HIS A 53 1.28 8.70 -30.64
N GLY A 54 1.79 7.62 -30.04
CA GLY A 54 0.98 6.75 -29.19
C GLY A 54 0.32 7.59 -28.08
N ASN A 55 -1.00 7.55 -27.98
CA ASN A 55 -1.76 8.51 -27.18
C ASN A 55 -1.87 8.09 -25.70
N HIS A 56 -0.77 7.57 -25.13
CA HIS A 56 -0.74 6.88 -23.85
C HIS A 56 -0.01 7.62 -22.73
N ASP A 57 0.73 8.70 -23.03
CA ASP A 57 1.50 9.49 -22.06
C ASP A 57 0.68 9.94 -20.84
N THR A 58 -0.53 10.45 -21.08
CA THR A 58 -1.42 10.87 -19.99
C THR A 58 -1.86 9.68 -19.14
N ALA A 59 -2.08 8.51 -19.74
CA ALA A 59 -2.45 7.29 -19.02
C ALA A 59 -1.27 6.74 -18.22
N GLN A 60 -0.06 6.78 -18.77
CA GLN A 60 1.17 6.41 -18.08
C GLN A 60 1.43 7.32 -16.87
N ALA A 61 1.40 8.64 -17.05
CA ALA A 61 1.63 9.60 -15.97
C ALA A 61 0.62 9.42 -14.82
N ARG A 62 -0.67 9.24 -15.15
CA ARG A 62 -1.71 8.94 -14.14
C ARG A 62 -1.46 7.62 -13.42
N ASN A 63 -1.02 6.59 -14.14
CA ASN A 63 -0.72 5.29 -13.53
C ASN A 63 0.51 5.36 -12.62
N GLN A 64 1.54 6.09 -13.02
CA GLN A 64 2.75 6.31 -12.25
C GLN A 64 2.47 7.06 -10.95
N ALA A 65 1.71 8.17 -11.01
CA ALA A 65 1.29 8.89 -9.82
C ALA A 65 0.45 8.02 -8.85
N ALA A 66 -0.39 7.13 -9.39
CA ALA A 66 -1.16 6.18 -8.59
C ALA A 66 -0.26 5.11 -7.93
N LEU A 67 0.76 4.62 -8.62
CA LEU A 67 1.76 3.68 -8.08
C LEU A 67 2.52 4.31 -6.91
N GLU A 68 3.01 5.54 -7.07
CA GLU A 68 3.74 6.27 -6.03
C GLU A 68 2.86 6.55 -4.82
N THR A 69 1.63 7.01 -5.04
CA THR A 69 0.66 7.27 -3.96
C THR A 69 0.34 6.00 -3.18
N ASN A 70 0.13 4.88 -3.88
CA ASN A 70 -0.20 3.62 -3.24
C ASN A 70 1.01 3.01 -2.51
N MET A 71 2.23 3.20 -3.02
CA MET A 71 3.45 2.79 -2.31
C MET A 71 3.62 3.57 -1.00
N ALA A 72 3.47 4.90 -1.03
CA ALA A 72 3.53 5.72 0.17
C ALA A 72 2.44 5.34 1.19
N ARG A 73 1.28 4.86 0.72
CA ARG A 73 0.24 4.30 1.59
C ARG A 73 0.67 2.98 2.24
N ILE A 74 1.30 2.07 1.49
CA ILE A 74 1.84 0.81 2.02
C ILE A 74 2.87 1.10 3.11
N ASP A 75 3.81 2.00 2.86
CA ASP A 75 4.86 2.36 3.83
C ASP A 75 4.27 2.88 5.15
N ARG A 76 3.25 3.76 5.07
CA ARG A 76 2.55 4.27 6.26
C ARG A 76 1.83 3.17 7.03
N LEU A 77 1.20 2.23 6.33
CA LEU A 77 0.50 1.12 6.97
C LEU A 77 1.50 0.14 7.62
N GLN A 78 2.66 -0.09 7.01
CA GLN A 78 3.73 -0.90 7.61
C GLN A 78 4.29 -0.24 8.87
N GLN A 79 4.49 1.08 8.86
CA GLN A 79 4.89 1.83 10.06
C GLN A 79 3.82 1.77 11.15
N ALA A 80 2.54 1.87 10.78
CA ALA A 80 1.44 1.73 11.73
C ALA A 80 1.40 0.31 12.34
N LEU A 81 1.60 -0.73 11.52
CA LEU A 81 1.65 -2.11 11.98
C LEU A 81 2.80 -2.33 12.97
N ALA A 82 4.00 -1.81 12.66
CA ALA A 82 5.16 -1.91 13.56
C ALA A 82 4.89 -1.24 14.92
N ARG A 83 4.24 -0.07 14.93
CA ARG A 83 3.86 0.59 16.18
C ARG A 83 2.85 -0.21 17.00
N LEU A 84 1.88 -0.84 16.33
CA LEU A 84 0.91 -1.72 17.00
C LEU A 84 1.57 -2.99 17.55
N ASP A 85 2.58 -3.52 16.86
CA ASP A 85 3.39 -4.63 17.35
C ASP A 85 4.17 -4.22 18.63
N ASP A 86 4.80 -3.05 18.63
CA ASP A 86 5.50 -2.50 19.80
C ASP A 86 4.53 -2.25 20.98
N GLU A 87 3.36 -1.68 20.70
CA GLU A 87 2.32 -1.40 21.69
C GLU A 87 1.77 -2.69 22.31
N LEU A 88 1.55 -3.72 21.48
CA LEU A 88 1.12 -5.04 21.93
C LEU A 88 2.17 -5.70 22.83
N GLU A 89 3.44 -5.64 22.45
CA GLU A 89 4.54 -6.19 23.26
C GLU A 89 4.61 -5.51 24.64
N ALA A 90 4.42 -4.19 24.71
CA ALA A 90 4.37 -3.46 25.95
C ALA A 90 3.16 -3.88 26.82
N ALA A 91 1.96 -3.94 26.23
CA ALA A 91 0.74 -4.33 26.95
C ALA A 91 0.81 -5.76 27.52
N VAL A 92 1.37 -6.71 26.76
CA VAL A 92 1.57 -8.10 27.24
C VAL A 92 2.55 -8.17 28.41
N LYS A 93 3.62 -7.36 28.40
CA LYS A 93 4.56 -7.29 29.53
C LYS A 93 3.92 -6.69 30.78
N GLU A 94 3.02 -5.72 30.62
CA GLU A 94 2.28 -5.11 31.73
C GLU A 94 1.27 -6.07 32.37
N GLU A 95 0.59 -6.93 31.60
CA GLU A 95 -0.35 -7.93 32.15
C GLU A 95 0.36 -9.13 32.81
N GLY A 96 1.60 -9.42 32.43
CA GLY A 96 2.41 -10.52 32.96
C GLY A 96 3.28 -10.17 34.17
N ALA A 97 3.28 -8.92 34.62
CA ALA A 97 4.05 -8.39 35.76
C ALA A 97 3.19 -8.29 37.03
#